data_AF-A0A2N2N9U1-F1
#
_entry.id   AF-A0A2N2N9U1-F1
#
_cell.length_a   1.000
_cell.length_b   1.000
_cell.length_c   1.000
_cell.angle_alpha   90.00
_cell.angle_beta   90.00
_cell.angle_gamma   90.00
#
_symmetry.space_group_name_H-M   'P 1'
#
loop_
_entity.id
_entity.type
_entity.pdbx_description
1 polymer ?
#
loop_
_entity_poly.entity_id
_entity_poly.type
_entity_poly.pdbx_seq_one_letter_code
_entity_poly.pdbx_strand_id
1 'polypeptide(L)'
;MKLVVSKYLKLLTMRCKIVNIEITKFVNYEVDMSDNSVLQLRENGQITLPTSIRRKTNLKAGDLLDVKVDDDGTIRLTPQMAIDRSQAYFWSKRWQTGELQAEEDIDAGRVKNFADVDDLINDLESE
;
A
#
# COMPACT_ATOMS: atom_id res chain seq x y z
N MET A 1 22.31 6.92 21.20
CA MET A 1 20.89 6.98 21.63
C MET A 1 19.97 6.20 20.68
N LYS A 2 19.68 4.92 20.97
CA LYS A 2 18.85 4.00 20.16
C LYS A 2 17.33 4.11 20.45
N LEU A 3 16.81 5.21 21.00
CA LEU A 3 15.57 5.13 21.79
C LEU A 3 14.28 5.74 21.19
N VAL A 4 14.34 6.44 20.06
CA VAL A 4 13.11 6.83 19.33
C VAL A 4 13.04 6.19 17.94
N VAL A 5 14.21 5.85 17.37
CA VAL A 5 14.30 5.13 16.11
C VAL A 5 14.01 3.63 16.30
N SER A 6 14.21 3.03 17.48
CA SER A 6 14.11 1.56 17.67
C SER A 6 12.69 0.98 17.57
N LYS A 7 11.63 1.74 17.88
CA LYS A 7 10.25 1.25 17.68
C LYS A 7 9.87 1.26 16.21
N TYR A 8 10.28 2.29 15.47
CA TYR A 8 10.03 2.44 14.04
C TYR A 8 11.01 1.66 13.17
N LEU A 9 12.24 1.39 13.63
CA LEU A 9 13.23 0.54 12.99
C LEU A 9 12.84 -0.94 13.14
N LYS A 10 12.08 -1.33 14.17
CA LYS A 10 11.39 -2.64 14.20
C LYS A 10 10.27 -2.72 13.15
N LEU A 11 9.57 -1.62 12.87
CA LEU A 11 8.63 -1.53 11.74
C LEU A 11 9.36 -1.46 10.38
N LEU A 12 10.53 -0.81 10.31
CA LEU A 12 11.37 -0.67 9.11
C LEU A 12 12.16 -1.95 8.82
N THR A 13 12.50 -2.77 9.82
CA THR A 13 13.05 -4.13 9.61
C THR A 13 11.95 -5.18 9.37
N MET A 14 10.71 -4.92 9.79
CA MET A 14 9.52 -5.61 9.26
C MET A 14 9.19 -5.22 7.81
N ARG A 15 9.90 -4.22 7.25
CA ARG A 15 9.82 -3.81 5.84
C ARG A 15 10.66 -4.67 4.89
N CYS A 16 11.26 -5.78 5.33
CA CYS A 16 11.93 -6.71 4.41
C CYS A 16 11.17 -8.03 4.16
N LYS A 17 10.18 -8.41 4.99
CA LYS A 17 9.45 -9.69 4.78
C LYS A 17 7.92 -9.60 4.79
N ILE A 18 7.30 -8.61 5.43
CA ILE A 18 5.84 -8.55 5.54
C ILE A 18 5.23 -7.62 4.48
N VAL A 19 5.87 -6.48 4.20
CA VAL A 19 5.35 -5.48 3.25
C VAL A 19 5.67 -5.84 1.79
N ASN A 20 6.81 -6.50 1.53
CA ASN A 20 7.16 -6.98 0.19
C ASN A 20 6.31 -8.17 -0.27
N ILE A 21 5.61 -8.90 0.61
CA ILE A 21 4.71 -9.97 0.17
C ILE A 21 3.33 -9.41 -0.20
N GLU A 22 2.93 -8.28 0.37
CA GLU A 22 1.65 -7.63 0.05
C GLU A 22 1.79 -6.67 -1.13
N ILE A 23 2.78 -5.77 -1.16
CA ILE A 23 2.95 -4.81 -2.27
C ILE A 23 3.31 -5.52 -3.58
N THR A 24 4.13 -6.57 -3.57
CA THR A 24 4.43 -7.32 -4.81
C THR A 24 3.21 -8.08 -5.35
N LYS A 25 2.18 -8.34 -4.54
CA LYS A 25 0.88 -8.82 -5.02
C LYS A 25 -0.01 -7.71 -5.61
N PHE A 26 0.21 -6.45 -5.22
CA PHE A 26 -0.55 -5.32 -5.74
C PHE A 26 -0.12 -4.89 -7.16
N VAL A 27 1.13 -5.15 -7.56
CA VAL A 27 1.68 -4.60 -8.82
C VAL A 27 1.60 -5.58 -10.00
N ASN A 28 1.48 -6.89 -9.78
CA ASN A 28 1.39 -7.86 -10.88
C ASN A 28 0.17 -8.76 -10.74
N TYR A 29 -0.97 -8.25 -11.17
CA TYR A 29 -2.08 -9.09 -11.58
C TYR A 29 -2.31 -8.84 -13.07
N GLU A 30 -1.56 -9.57 -13.91
CA GLU A 30 -2.03 -9.86 -15.26
C GLU A 30 -3.34 -10.65 -15.10
N VAL A 31 -4.46 -9.92 -15.08
CA VAL A 31 -5.78 -10.53 -15.10
C VAL A 31 -5.92 -11.13 -16.49
N ASP A 32 -5.69 -12.43 -16.57
CA ASP A 32 -6.06 -13.24 -17.74
C ASP A 32 -7.51 -12.92 -18.12
N MET A 33 -7.65 -12.29 -19.29
CA MET A 33 -8.91 -11.75 -19.78
C MET A 33 -9.79 -12.91 -20.25
N SER A 34 -10.79 -13.27 -19.43
CA SER A 34 -12.18 -13.64 -19.80
C SER A 34 -12.79 -14.75 -18.93
N ASP A 35 -13.02 -14.46 -17.64
CA ASP A 35 -14.09 -15.18 -16.90
C ASP A 35 -15.41 -14.41 -17.14
N ASN A 36 -16.04 -14.64 -18.30
CA ASN A 36 -17.34 -14.06 -18.61
C ASN A 36 -18.44 -14.84 -17.87
N SER A 37 -18.70 -14.45 -16.62
CA SER A 37 -19.84 -14.94 -15.85
C SER A 37 -20.98 -13.93 -15.89
N VAL A 38 -22.15 -14.33 -16.39
CA VAL A 38 -23.37 -13.53 -16.27
C VAL A 38 -23.88 -13.64 -14.83
N LEU A 39 -24.05 -12.50 -14.16
CA LEU A 39 -24.59 -12.44 -12.80
C LEU A 39 -26.02 -11.90 -12.85
N GLN A 40 -26.90 -12.49 -12.04
CA GLN A 40 -28.26 -11.99 -11.84
C GLN A 40 -28.28 -11.05 -10.63
N LEU A 41 -28.88 -9.87 -10.80
CA LEU A 41 -29.19 -8.96 -9.70
C LEU A 41 -30.30 -9.57 -8.85
N ARG A 42 -30.06 -9.71 -7.55
CA ARG A 42 -31.06 -10.14 -6.57
C ARG A 42 -31.84 -8.93 -6.04
N GLU A 43 -32.82 -9.21 -5.19
CA GLU A 43 -33.54 -8.18 -4.44
C GLU A 43 -32.55 -7.27 -3.68
N ASN A 44 -32.96 -6.02 -3.46
CA ASN A 44 -32.13 -4.98 -2.82
C ASN A 44 -30.80 -4.68 -3.54
N GLY A 45 -30.64 -5.05 -4.81
CA GLY A 45 -29.45 -4.74 -5.60
C GLY A 45 -28.23 -5.61 -5.27
N GLN A 46 -28.42 -6.74 -4.61
CA GLN A 46 -27.31 -7.62 -4.26
C GLN A 46 -26.84 -8.45 -5.46
N ILE A 47 -25.52 -8.49 -5.67
CA ILE A 47 -24.87 -9.41 -6.61
C ILE A 47 -24.06 -10.46 -5.83
N THR A 48 -24.07 -11.70 -6.30
CA THR A 48 -23.23 -12.76 -5.73
C THR A 48 -22.01 -12.94 -6.62
N LEU A 49 -20.83 -12.56 -6.11
CA LEU A 49 -19.58 -12.83 -6.81
C LEU A 49 -19.27 -14.34 -6.77
N PRO A 50 -19.09 -15.00 -7.93
CA PRO A 50 -18.71 -16.40 -7.99
C PRO A 50 -17.39 -16.68 -7.27
N THR A 51 -17.24 -17.92 -6.80
CA THR A 51 -16.04 -18.36 -6.08
C THR A 51 -14.76 -18.25 -6.92
N SER A 52 -14.85 -18.39 -8.24
CA SER A 52 -13.72 -18.20 -9.17
C SER A 52 -13.16 -16.77 -9.07
N ILE A 53 -14.04 -15.77 -9.20
CA ILE A 53 -13.67 -14.36 -9.12
C ILE A 53 -13.12 -14.02 -7.73
N ARG A 54 -13.81 -14.42 -6.65
CA ARG A 54 -13.35 -14.15 -5.27
C ARG A 54 -11.96 -14.70 -4.97
N ARG A 55 -11.65 -15.92 -5.44
CA ARG A 55 -10.32 -16.52 -5.26
C ARG A 55 -9.25 -15.79 -6.05
N LYS A 56 -9.59 -15.38 -7.28
CA LYS A 56 -8.69 -14.63 -8.16
C LYS A 56 -8.35 -13.27 -7.56
N THR A 57 -9.36 -12.53 -7.09
CA THR A 57 -9.20 -11.18 -6.52
C THR A 57 -8.89 -11.17 -5.02
N ASN A 58 -8.81 -12.34 -4.38
CA ASN A 58 -8.62 -12.50 -2.94
C ASN A 58 -9.65 -11.74 -2.07
N LEU A 59 -10.87 -11.55 -2.59
CA LEU A 59 -11.97 -10.87 -1.90
C LEU A 59 -12.62 -11.77 -0.84
N LYS A 60 -12.89 -11.19 0.33
CA LYS A 60 -13.54 -11.83 1.47
C LYS A 60 -14.83 -11.08 1.84
N ALA A 61 -15.68 -11.75 2.62
CA ALA A 61 -16.86 -11.11 3.16
C ALA A 61 -16.44 -9.97 4.11
N GLY A 62 -17.00 -8.77 3.89
CA GLY A 62 -16.65 -7.56 4.65
C GLY A 62 -15.64 -6.64 3.97
N ASP A 63 -15.03 -7.05 2.85
CA ASP A 63 -14.16 -6.17 2.07
C ASP A 63 -14.96 -5.03 1.42
N LEU A 64 -14.35 -3.85 1.34
CA LEU A 64 -14.95 -2.67 0.72
C LEU A 64 -14.67 -2.67 -0.79
N LEU A 65 -15.65 -2.24 -1.57
CA LEU A 65 -15.53 -2.03 -3.01
C LEU A 65 -15.92 -0.59 -3.33
N ASP A 66 -15.08 0.10 -4.08
CA ASP A 66 -15.42 1.36 -4.73
C ASP A 66 -16.21 1.08 -5.99
N VAL A 67 -17.28 1.84 -6.20
CA VAL A 67 -18.19 1.70 -7.35
C VAL A 67 -18.05 2.94 -8.22
N LYS A 68 -17.58 2.75 -9.44
CA LYS A 68 -17.59 3.80 -10.47
C LYS A 68 -18.51 3.39 -11.61
N VAL A 69 -19.28 4.35 -12.08
CA VAL A 69 -20.11 4.23 -13.28
C VAL A 69 -19.46 5.10 -14.33
N ASP A 70 -18.96 4.47 -15.39
CA ASP A 70 -18.37 5.15 -16.54
C ASP A 70 -19.50 5.69 -17.46
N ASP A 71 -19.19 6.63 -18.36
CA ASP A 71 -20.18 7.33 -19.20
C ASP A 71 -20.94 6.38 -20.16
N ASP A 72 -20.35 5.23 -20.49
CA ASP A 72 -20.94 4.17 -21.31
C ASP A 72 -21.90 3.25 -20.52
N GLY A 73 -22.08 3.52 -19.22
CA GLY A 73 -22.89 2.71 -18.32
C GLY A 73 -22.15 1.51 -17.74
N THR A 74 -20.85 1.37 -18.00
CA THR A 74 -20.02 0.30 -17.41
C THR A 74 -19.86 0.53 -15.90
N ILE A 75 -20.17 -0.50 -15.11
CA ILE A 75 -19.97 -0.48 -13.66
C ILE A 75 -18.62 -1.14 -13.34
N ARG A 76 -17.71 -0.38 -12.73
CA ARG A 76 -16.41 -0.85 -12.28
C ARG A 76 -16.39 -0.99 -10.76
N LEU A 77 -16.10 -2.20 -10.29
CA LEU A 77 -15.92 -2.50 -8.88
C LEU A 77 -14.44 -2.65 -8.57
N THR A 78 -13.91 -1.81 -7.69
CA THR A 78 -12.49 -1.82 -7.33
C THR A 78 -12.33 -2.09 -5.83
N PRO A 79 -11.60 -3.15 -5.42
CA PRO A 79 -11.33 -3.40 -4.01
C PRO A 79 -10.67 -2.21 -3.33
N GLN A 80 -11.19 -1.83 -2.15
CA GLN A 80 -10.67 -0.77 -1.32
C GLN A 80 -10.16 -1.32 0.00
N MET A 81 -9.04 -0.76 0.46
CA MET A 81 -8.50 -1.03 1.78
C MET A 81 -8.80 0.17 2.68
N ALA A 82 -9.50 -0.07 3.79
CA ALA A 82 -9.70 0.95 4.80
C ALA A 82 -8.39 1.18 5.57
N ILE A 83 -7.90 2.42 5.55
CA ILE A 83 -6.70 2.82 6.28
C ILE A 83 -7.15 3.63 7.50
N ASP A 84 -6.59 3.31 8.67
CA ASP A 84 -6.87 4.08 9.88
C ASP A 84 -6.48 5.56 9.68
N ARG A 85 -7.33 6.48 10.18
CA ARG A 85 -7.11 7.92 9.99
C ARG A 85 -5.77 8.40 10.54
N SER A 86 -5.28 7.80 11.64
CA SER A 86 -3.98 8.12 12.22
C SER A 86 -2.81 7.74 11.31
N GLN A 87 -3.01 6.87 10.33
CA GLN A 87 -2.01 6.42 9.36
C GLN A 87 -2.23 6.96 7.94
N ALA A 88 -3.32 7.70 7.71
CA ALA A 88 -3.64 8.25 6.39
C ALA A 88 -2.57 9.25 5.88
N TYR A 89 -1.85 9.91 6.78
CA TYR A 89 -0.80 10.88 6.42
C TYR A 89 0.33 10.25 5.59
N PHE A 90 0.64 8.96 5.84
CA PHE A 90 1.69 8.23 5.13
C PHE A 90 1.38 8.14 3.63
N TRP A 91 0.10 8.00 3.29
CA TRP A 91 -0.38 7.89 1.91
C TRP A 91 -0.62 9.25 1.24
N SER A 92 -0.30 10.36 1.91
CA SER A 92 -0.38 11.68 1.31
C SER A 92 0.65 11.82 0.19
N LYS A 93 0.30 12.53 -0.89
CA LYS A 93 1.20 12.77 -2.02
C LYS A 93 2.55 13.35 -1.58
N ARG A 94 2.52 14.30 -0.64
CA ARG A 94 3.73 14.92 -0.06
C ARG A 94 4.64 13.87 0.58
N TRP A 95 4.08 12.99 1.41
CA TRP A 95 4.86 11.97 2.11
C TRP A 95 5.44 10.94 1.14
N GLN A 96 4.64 10.45 0.20
CA GLN A 96 5.10 9.51 -0.84
C GLN A 96 6.22 10.10 -1.72
N THR A 97 6.16 11.39 -2.07
CA THR A 97 7.25 12.06 -2.80
C THR A 97 8.53 12.14 -1.96
N GLY A 98 8.42 12.45 -0.67
CA GLY A 98 9.57 12.47 0.24
C GLY A 98 10.20 11.09 0.41
N GLU A 99 9.38 10.03 0.51
CA GLU A 99 9.86 8.65 0.59
C GLU A 99 10.61 8.22 -0.67
N LEU A 100 10.09 8.58 -1.86
CA LEU A 100 10.77 8.30 -3.12
C LEU A 100 12.13 9.00 -3.19
N GLN A 101 12.20 10.28 -2.81
CA GLN A 101 13.45 11.03 -2.78
C GLN A 101 14.46 10.42 -1.80
N ALA A 102 14.00 9.99 -0.63
CA ALA A 102 14.85 9.35 0.37
C ALA A 102 15.40 8.00 -0.14
N GLU A 103 14.59 7.20 -0.83
CA GLU A 103 15.05 5.95 -1.45
C GLU A 103 16.09 6.22 -2.54
N GLU A 104 15.86 7.24 -3.40
CA GLU A 104 16.83 7.66 -4.40
C GLU A 104 18.14 8.16 -3.77
N ASP A 105 18.09 8.84 -2.63
CA ASP A 105 19.27 9.28 -1.88
C ASP A 105 20.04 8.08 -1.32
N ILE A 106 19.35 7.07 -0.80
CA ILE A 106 19.96 5.82 -0.31
C ILE A 106 20.63 5.06 -1.46
N ASP A 107 19.90 4.85 -2.57
CA ASP A 107 20.40 4.10 -3.73
C ASP A 107 21.59 4.78 -4.39
N ALA A 108 21.59 6.11 -4.43
CA ALA A 108 22.72 6.89 -4.93
C ALA A 108 23.85 7.08 -3.91
N GLY A 109 23.73 6.53 -2.70
CA GLY A 109 24.72 6.66 -1.64
C GLY A 109 24.86 8.08 -1.09
N ARG A 110 23.86 8.96 -1.29
CA ARG A 110 23.77 10.32 -0.71
C ARG A 110 23.35 10.26 0.76
N VAL A 111 23.94 9.36 1.53
CA VAL A 111 23.66 9.13 2.94
C VAL A 111 24.94 9.23 3.76
N LYS A 112 24.84 9.84 4.94
CA LYS A 112 25.92 9.85 5.92
C LYS A 112 25.67 8.78 6.97
N ASN A 113 26.70 8.02 7.31
CA ASN A 113 26.66 7.08 8.43
C ASN A 113 27.46 7.67 9.60
N PHE A 114 26.92 7.56 10.81
CA PHE A 114 27.56 8.02 12.03
C PHE A 114 27.79 6.82 12.97
N ALA A 115 28.92 6.81 13.66
CA ALA A 115 29.28 5.72 14.56
C ALA A 115 28.44 5.76 15.85
N ASP A 116 28.15 6.97 16.33
CA ASP A 116 27.28 7.21 17.48
C ASP A 116 26.37 8.43 17.29
N VAL A 117 25.63 8.78 18.34
CA VAL A 117 24.66 9.86 18.28
C VAL A 117 25.29 11.23 18.54
N ASP A 118 26.42 11.27 19.25
CA ASP A 118 27.11 12.53 19.51
C ASP A 118 27.73 13.04 18.20
N ASP A 119 28.29 12.14 17.38
CA ASP A 119 28.74 12.42 16.01
C ASP A 119 27.62 12.99 15.12
N LEU A 120 26.41 12.41 15.19
CA LEU A 120 25.25 12.87 14.43
C LEU A 120 24.80 14.27 14.87
N ILE A 121 24.74 14.52 16.18
CA ILE A 121 24.32 15.82 16.73
C ILE A 121 25.31 16.91 16.29
N ASN A 122 26.62 16.63 16.38
CA ASN A 122 27.65 17.58 15.96
C ASN A 122 27.55 17.97 14.48
N ASP A 123 27.22 17.02 13.58
CA ASP A 123 27.01 17.31 12.15
C ASP A 123 25.79 18.23 11.94
N LEU A 124 24.66 17.95 12.61
CA LEU A 124 23.43 18.74 12.50
C LEU A 124 23.55 20.16 13.08
N GLU A 125 24.32 20.34 14.14
CA GLU A 125 24.56 21.64 14.76
C GLU A 125 25.62 22.48 14.00
N SER A 126 26.34 21.87 13.04
CA SER A 126 27.38 22.53 12.25
C SER A 126 26.89 23.14 10.92
N GLU A 127 25.61 22.92 10.57
CA GLU A 127 24.92 23.54 9.43
C GLU A 127 24.26 24.88 9.80
#